data_AF-A0A753CEL6-F1
#
_entry.id   AF-A0A753CEL6-F1
#
_cell.length_a   1.000
_cell.length_b   1.000
_cell.length_c   1.000
_cell.angle_alpha   90.00
_cell.angle_beta   90.00
_cell.angle_gamma   90.00
#
_symmetry.space_group_name_H-M   'P 1'
#
loop_
_entity.id
_entity.type
_entity.pdbx_description
1 polymer ?
#
loop_
_entity_poly.entity_id
_entity_poly.type
_entity_poly.pdbx_seq_one_letter_code
_entity_poly.pdbx_strand_id
1 'polypeptide(L)'
;VRIVVDDKGNTNRASQEAMKYINLLDIPLRTVDAFPIHHDKVIIVDGNTVETGSYNFSRAAARKNSENVVVLKNMPDVAAQYLEHWQDRWNKGTDWRP
;
A
#
# COMPACT_ATOMS: atom_id res chain seq x y z
N VAL A 1 -1.83 -9.70 -7.63
CA VAL A 1 -1.77 -8.51 -6.73
C VAL A 1 -0.56 -8.69 -5.82
N ARG A 2 0.16 -7.61 -5.48
CA ARG A 2 1.28 -7.62 -4.53
C ARG A 2 1.18 -6.38 -3.65
N ILE A 3 1.51 -6.50 -2.36
CA ILE A 3 1.28 -5.44 -1.36
C ILE A 3 2.55 -5.22 -0.54
N VAL A 4 2.98 -3.96 -0.40
CA VAL A 4 4.02 -3.57 0.56
C VAL A 4 3.46 -2.50 1.49
N VAL A 5 3.64 -2.68 2.80
CA VAL A 5 3.13 -1.74 3.83
C VAL A 5 4.26 -1.32 4.77
N ASP A 6 4.07 -0.17 5.43
CA ASP A 6 4.95 0.25 6.52
C ASP A 6 4.96 -0.78 7.65
N ASP A 7 6.15 -1.16 8.12
CA ASP A 7 6.28 -2.13 9.20
C ASP A 7 5.85 -1.54 10.56
N LYS A 8 6.46 -0.40 10.91
CA LYS A 8 6.37 0.22 12.24
C LYS A 8 4.93 0.67 12.58
N GLY A 9 4.18 1.13 11.59
CA GLY A 9 2.80 1.61 11.71
C GLY A 9 1.73 0.52 11.68
N ASN A 10 2.07 -0.73 11.31
CA ASN A 10 1.10 -1.83 11.15
C ASN A 10 1.19 -2.91 12.24
N THR A 11 1.67 -2.55 13.43
CA THR A 11 1.78 -3.45 14.59
C THR A 11 0.50 -3.60 15.41
N ASN A 12 -0.49 -2.73 15.20
CA ASN A 12 -1.75 -2.78 15.93
C ASN A 12 -2.62 -4.00 15.53
N ARG A 13 -3.53 -4.43 16.41
CA ARG A 13 -4.38 -5.61 16.20
C ARG A 13 -5.13 -5.60 14.88
N ALA A 14 -5.72 -4.46 14.48
CA ALA A 14 -6.52 -4.40 13.26
C ALA A 14 -5.65 -4.60 12.01
N SER A 15 -4.46 -3.97 11.96
CA SER A 15 -3.50 -4.17 10.89
C SER A 15 -3.01 -5.62 10.84
N GLN A 16 -2.66 -6.21 11.98
CA GLN A 16 -2.20 -7.60 12.05
C GLN A 16 -3.26 -8.59 11.54
N GLU A 17 -4.53 -8.43 11.92
CA GLU A 17 -5.60 -9.30 11.43
C GLU A 17 -5.86 -9.12 9.92
N ALA A 18 -5.75 -7.89 9.39
CA ALA A 18 -5.84 -7.65 7.95
C ALA A 18 -4.67 -8.31 7.19
N MET A 19 -3.44 -8.22 7.70
CA MET A 19 -2.27 -8.85 7.11
C MET A 19 -2.34 -10.39 7.15
N LYS A 20 -2.83 -10.97 8.26
CA LYS A 20 -3.12 -12.41 8.35
C LYS A 20 -4.12 -12.84 7.28
N TYR A 21 -5.21 -12.08 7.10
CA TYR A 21 -6.22 -12.39 6.10
C TYR A 21 -5.66 -12.31 4.67
N ILE A 22 -4.84 -11.31 4.36
CA ILE A 22 -4.16 -11.19 3.05
C ILE A 22 -3.23 -12.39 2.81
N ASN A 23 -2.43 -12.77 3.81
CA ASN A 23 -1.52 -13.90 3.73
C ASN A 23 -2.26 -15.24 3.56
N LEU A 24 -3.40 -15.42 4.24
CA LEU A 24 -4.27 -16.60 4.10
C LEU A 24 -4.82 -16.78 2.68
N LEU A 25 -4.95 -15.69 1.92
CA LEU A 25 -5.38 -15.71 0.52
C LEU A 25 -4.21 -15.87 -0.47
N ASP A 26 -3.01 -16.22 0.02
CA ASP A 26 -1.78 -16.36 -0.76
C ASP A 26 -1.43 -15.09 -1.57
N ILE A 27 -1.86 -13.91 -1.10
CA ILE A 27 -1.49 -12.63 -1.72
C ILE A 27 -0.10 -12.24 -1.18
N PRO A 28 0.92 -12.08 -2.04
CA PRO A 28 2.24 -11.66 -1.60
C PRO A 28 2.19 -10.32 -0.89
N LEU A 29 2.60 -10.32 0.37
CA LEU A 29 2.61 -9.18 1.28
C LEU A 29 4.01 -9.02 1.88
N ARG A 30 4.52 -7.79 1.86
CA ARG A 30 5.76 -7.40 2.52
C ARG A 30 5.53 -6.26 3.51
N THR A 31 6.30 -6.26 4.59
CA THR A 31 6.50 -5.04 5.39
C THR A 31 7.85 -4.42 5.04
N VAL A 32 7.96 -3.10 5.13
CA VAL A 32 9.21 -2.36 4.91
C VAL A 32 9.49 -1.41 6.07
N ASP A 33 10.71 -1.46 6.59
CA ASP A 33 11.17 -0.66 7.74
C ASP A 33 12.41 0.21 7.42
N ALA A 34 12.87 0.16 6.16
CA ALA A 34 14.02 0.91 5.63
C ALA A 34 13.85 2.44 5.69
N PHE A 35 12.64 2.93 6.01
CA PHE A 35 12.30 4.34 6.15
C PHE A 35 11.83 4.64 7.58
N PRO A 36 11.91 5.90 8.05
CA PRO A 36 11.24 6.30 9.27
C PRO A 36 9.74 5.99 9.23
N ILE A 37 9.10 6.30 8.09
CA ILE A 37 7.70 5.96 7.78
C ILE A 37 7.60 5.72 6.27
N HIS A 38 7.05 4.57 5.85
CA HIS A 38 6.56 4.37 4.50
C HIS A 38 5.14 4.92 4.39
N HIS A 39 5.03 6.19 3.99
CA HIS A 39 3.79 6.98 4.13
C HIS A 39 2.91 7.00 2.87
N ASP A 40 3.16 6.12 1.92
CA ASP A 40 2.42 6.12 0.66
C ASP A 40 1.03 5.49 0.84
N LYS A 41 0.03 6.04 0.14
CA LYS A 41 -1.31 5.46 0.03
C LYS A 41 -1.64 5.37 -1.45
N VAL A 42 -1.21 4.28 -2.07
CA VAL A 42 -1.19 4.14 -3.52
C VAL A 42 -1.71 2.77 -3.93
N ILE A 43 -2.56 2.74 -4.95
CA ILE A 43 -2.92 1.52 -5.69
C ILE A 43 -2.59 1.74 -7.17
N ILE A 44 -1.84 0.81 -7.76
CA ILE A 44 -1.52 0.81 -9.19
C ILE A 44 -2.25 -0.37 -9.83
N VAL A 45 -3.05 -0.10 -10.86
CA VAL A 45 -3.92 -1.09 -11.52
C VAL A 45 -3.55 -1.17 -13.00
N ASP A 46 -3.36 -2.40 -13.48
CA ASP A 46 -3.19 -2.79 -14.89
C ASP A 46 -2.13 -2.00 -15.68
N GLY A 47 -1.15 -1.42 -14.97
CA GLY A 47 -0.07 -0.63 -15.57
C GLY A 47 -0.53 0.69 -16.20
N ASN A 48 -1.77 1.15 -15.96
CA ASN A 48 -2.29 2.38 -16.57
C ASN A 48 -3.12 3.27 -15.64
N THR A 49 -3.42 2.80 -14.42
CA THR A 49 -4.27 3.53 -13.49
C THR A 49 -3.58 3.63 -12.13
N VAL A 50 -3.60 4.82 -11.54
CA VAL A 50 -3.08 5.07 -10.19
C VAL A 50 -4.16 5.72 -9.35
N GLU A 51 -4.43 5.15 -8.19
CA GLU A 51 -5.14 5.80 -7.09
C GLU A 51 -4.12 6.30 -6.07
N THR A 52 -4.29 7.54 -5.62
CA THR A 52 -3.46 8.15 -4.57
C THR A 52 -4.19 9.33 -3.91
N GLY A 53 -3.67 9.78 -2.77
CA GLY A 53 -4.20 10.93 -2.04
C GLY A 53 -3.74 10.95 -0.58
N SER A 54 -4.48 11.68 0.26
CA SER A 54 -4.26 11.67 1.70
C SER A 54 -4.84 10.42 2.38
N TYR A 55 -5.78 9.75 1.70
CA TYR A 55 -6.61 8.68 2.23
C TYR A 55 -5.80 7.42 2.64
N ASN A 56 -5.65 7.20 3.94
CA ASN A 56 -5.14 5.93 4.46
C ASN A 56 -6.17 4.82 4.30
N PHE A 57 -5.75 3.58 3.99
CA PHE A 57 -6.64 2.41 3.92
C PHE A 57 -7.14 1.95 5.30
N SER A 58 -7.92 2.79 5.96
CA SER A 58 -8.38 2.63 7.34
C SER A 58 -9.82 3.09 7.53
N ARG A 59 -10.46 2.64 8.61
CA ARG A 59 -11.83 3.08 8.96
C ARG A 59 -11.91 4.58 9.29
N ALA A 60 -10.85 5.19 9.81
CA ALA A 60 -10.85 6.60 10.17
C ALA A 60 -10.88 7.49 8.92
N ALA A 61 -10.01 7.21 7.94
CA ALA A 61 -10.03 7.88 6.64
C ALA A 61 -11.39 7.73 5.94
N ALA A 62 -11.99 6.53 5.99
CA ALA A 62 -13.28 6.25 5.35
C ALA A 62 -14.48 7.01 5.92
N ARG A 63 -14.46 7.36 7.22
CA ARG A 63 -15.69 7.72 7.96
C ARG A 63 -15.57 8.95 8.85
N LYS A 64 -14.37 9.44 9.12
CA LYS A 64 -14.14 10.48 10.14
C LYS A 64 -13.29 11.63 9.62
N ASN A 65 -12.19 11.33 8.95
CA ASN A 65 -11.25 12.35 8.53
C ASN A 65 -11.75 13.08 7.28
N SER A 66 -11.33 14.33 7.12
CA SER A 66 -11.37 15.01 5.82
C SER A 66 -10.18 14.51 5.00
N GLU A 67 -10.48 13.83 3.90
CA GLU A 67 -9.48 13.17 3.05
C GLU A 67 -9.81 13.46 1.59
N ASN A 68 -8.80 13.37 0.72
CA ASN A 68 -8.99 13.37 -0.72
C ASN A 68 -8.41 12.11 -1.35
N VAL A 69 -9.01 11.70 -2.48
CA VAL A 69 -8.54 10.64 -3.35
C VAL A 69 -8.65 11.12 -4.78
N VAL A 70 -7.63 10.86 -5.59
CA VAL A 70 -7.68 11.01 -7.05
C VAL A 70 -7.41 9.66 -7.71
N VAL A 71 -8.08 9.42 -8.83
CA VAL A 71 -7.84 8.24 -9.67
C VAL A 71 -7.45 8.72 -11.06
N LEU A 72 -6.18 8.51 -11.39
CA LEU A 72 -5.58 8.87 -12.67
C LEU A 72 -5.72 7.68 -13.61
N LYS A 73 -6.72 7.70 -14.50
CA LYS A 73 -7.05 6.58 -15.40
C LYS A 73 -6.43 6.75 -16.78
N ASN A 74 -6.05 5.65 -17.41
CA ASN A 74 -5.49 5.60 -18.78
C ASN A 74 -4.22 6.46 -18.93
N MET A 75 -3.38 6.48 -17.89
CA MET A 75 -2.11 7.22 -17.85
C MET A 75 -0.95 6.24 -17.62
N PRO A 76 -0.57 5.42 -18.63
CA PRO A 76 0.48 4.41 -18.49
C PRO A 76 1.84 5.00 -18.09
N ASP A 77 2.19 6.18 -18.59
CA ASP A 77 3.46 6.83 -18.25
C ASP A 77 3.53 7.22 -16.75
N VAL A 78 2.41 7.67 -16.19
CA VAL A 78 2.30 7.97 -14.75
C VAL A 78 2.35 6.67 -13.94
N ALA A 79 1.59 5.65 -14.36
CA ALA A 79 1.58 4.36 -13.69
C ALA A 79 2.97 3.68 -13.68
N ALA A 80 3.75 3.84 -14.74
CA ALA A 80 5.12 3.32 -14.82
C ALA A 80 6.04 3.96 -13.77
N GLN A 81 5.98 5.28 -13.58
CA GLN A 81 6.78 5.97 -12.55
C GLN A 81 6.40 5.53 -11.13
N TYR A 82 5.11 5.41 -10.85
CA TYR A 82 4.62 4.88 -9.57
C TYR A 82 5.03 3.41 -9.36
N LEU A 83 5.06 2.61 -10.43
CA LEU A 83 5.47 1.21 -10.34
C LEU A 83 6.96 1.08 -10.04
N GLU A 84 7.83 1.91 -10.63
CA GLU A 84 9.25 1.96 -10.29
C GLU A 84 9.45 2.31 -8.81
N HIS A 85 8.78 3.35 -8.34
CA HIS A 85 8.79 3.77 -6.94
C HIS A 85 8.31 2.64 -6.00
N TRP A 86 7.23 1.95 -6.37
CA TRP A 86 6.70 0.80 -5.63
C TRP A 86 7.68 -0.38 -5.60
N GLN A 87 8.30 -0.68 -6.73
CA GLN A 87 9.23 -1.80 -6.89
C GLN A 87 10.47 -1.62 -6.00
N ASP A 88 10.93 -0.38 -5.82
CA ASP A 88 12.00 -0.06 -4.88
C ASP A 88 11.65 -0.41 -3.42
N ARG A 89 10.43 -0.07 -2.97
CA ARG A 89 9.95 -0.41 -1.61
C ARG A 89 9.75 -1.91 -1.46
N TRP A 90 9.17 -2.54 -2.47
CA TRP A 90 9.00 -3.99 -2.50
C TRP A 90 10.33 -4.72 -2.36
N ASN A 91 11.37 -4.28 -3.08
CA ASN A 91 12.70 -4.90 -3.05
C ASN A 91 13.41 -4.73 -1.70
N LYS A 92 13.16 -3.62 -1.00
CA LYS A 92 13.66 -3.36 0.36
C LYS A 92 12.82 -4.02 1.46
N GLY A 93 11.63 -4.52 1.14
CA GLY A 93 10.71 -5.14 2.08
C GLY A 93 11.02 -6.61 2.36
N THR A 94 10.52 -7.11 3.48
CA THR A 94 10.59 -8.52 3.89
C THR A 94 9.23 -9.17 3.75
N ASP A 95 9.19 -10.42 3.26
CA ASP A 95 7.94 -11.20 3.20
C ASP A 95 7.32 -11.28 4.59
N TRP A 96 6.06 -10.85 4.70
CA TRP A 96 5.34 -10.91 5.95
C TRP A 96 4.71 -12.29 6.12
N ARG A 97 4.90 -12.89 7.31
CA ARG A 97 4.31 -14.16 7.72
C ARG A 97 3.76 -14.02 9.14
N PRO A 98 2.64 -14.69 9.48
CA PRO A 98 2.03 -14.63 10.81
C PRO A 98 2.92 -15.11 11.95
#